data_AF-A0A8D8T6X9-F1
#
_entry.id   AF-A0A8D8T6X9-F1
#
_cell.length_a   1.000
_cell.length_b   1.000
_cell.length_c   1.000
_cell.angle_alpha   90.00
_cell.angle_beta   90.00
_cell.angle_gamma   90.00
#
_symmetry.space_group_name_H-M   'P 1'
#
loop_
_entity.id
_entity.type
_entity.pdbx_description
1 polymer ?
#
loop_
_entity_poly.entity_id
_entity_poly.type
_entity_poly.pdbx_seq_one_letter_code
_entity_poly.pdbx_strand_id
1 'polypeptide(L)'
;MDMDIPGMKLSGVKNGTHSDLRAATYSGISCQVNQSDYGNTRKGNKNKKKEVPSLKIGTWNVRTMNKPSKRENLEVEMEKHNIDILGLGEIRWPGEGETTIGDYTMIYKGGEKKERGVGFIFKKKLDKNIIKIIPKSDRIIAMKIRSYPVDTLIIQVYMPTSEADDEDVEEAYKQIEEILDENGKGQVRSLIIGDWNSVVGEGREGNIVGNYGYGRRNERGDKLVEFCGQYDYWISNTWFEQPKRRLYTWKNPG
;
A
#
# COMPACT_ATOMS: atom_id res chain seq x y z
N MET A 1 -3.21 -17.62 18.01
CA MET A 1 -4.66 -17.44 17.84
C MET A 1 -4.83 -16.65 16.56
N ASP A 2 -5.09 -17.37 15.49
CA ASP A 2 -5.26 -16.80 14.16
C ASP A 2 -6.57 -16.01 14.14
N MET A 3 -6.51 -14.72 13.80
CA MET A 3 -7.69 -14.10 13.23
C MET A 3 -7.84 -14.69 11.84
N ASP A 4 -8.83 -15.57 11.67
CA ASP A 4 -9.39 -15.91 10.37
C ASP A 4 -10.00 -14.62 9.79
N ILE A 5 -9.15 -13.78 9.19
CA ILE A 5 -9.59 -12.75 8.25
C ILE A 5 -9.86 -13.50 6.95
N PRO A 6 -11.12 -13.63 6.49
CA PRO A 6 -11.43 -14.41 5.31
C PRO A 6 -10.66 -13.87 4.11
N GLY A 7 -9.64 -14.60 3.67
CA GLY A 7 -8.91 -14.32 2.44
C GLY A 7 -7.87 -13.19 2.48
N MET A 8 -7.24 -12.90 3.61
CA MET A 8 -6.09 -11.99 3.66
C MET A 8 -4.85 -12.65 4.31
N LYS A 9 -3.82 -13.01 3.53
CA LYS A 9 -2.47 -13.24 4.10
C LYS A 9 -1.57 -12.04 3.89
N LEU A 10 -1.36 -11.25 4.93
CA LEU A 10 -0.41 -10.14 4.96
C LEU A 10 0.98 -10.70 5.32
N SER A 11 1.98 -10.40 4.50
CA SER A 11 3.37 -10.78 4.76
C SER A 11 4.23 -9.52 4.70
N GLY A 12 4.48 -8.86 5.82
CA GLY A 12 5.38 -7.70 5.88
C GLY A 12 6.85 -8.13 5.76
N VAL A 13 7.28 -8.52 4.57
CA VAL A 13 8.68 -8.94 4.35
C VAL A 13 9.49 -7.71 3.95
N LYS A 14 10.42 -7.29 4.83
CA LYS A 14 11.51 -6.38 4.48
C LYS A 14 12.45 -7.12 3.51
N ASN A 15 12.36 -6.79 2.22
CA ASN A 15 13.11 -7.46 1.15
C ASN A 15 14.47 -6.80 0.93
N GLY A 16 15.38 -6.95 1.90
CA GLY A 16 16.78 -6.48 1.79
C GLY A 16 17.30 -5.72 3.02
N THR A 17 18.62 -5.68 3.18
CA THR A 17 19.30 -4.98 4.28
C THR A 17 19.42 -3.46 4.07
N HIS A 18 19.17 -2.97 2.85
CA HIS A 18 19.30 -1.56 2.45
C HIS A 18 18.10 -1.00 1.65
N SER A 19 16.96 -1.72 1.60
CA SER A 19 15.76 -1.30 0.90
C SER A 19 14.60 -1.03 1.88
N ASP A 20 13.90 0.09 1.66
CA ASP A 20 12.68 0.45 2.39
C ASP A 20 11.42 -0.18 1.76
N LEU A 21 11.60 -1.16 0.85
CA LEU A 21 10.50 -1.87 0.19
C LEU A 21 9.73 -2.70 1.22
N ARG A 22 8.45 -2.36 1.40
CA ARG A 22 7.50 -3.15 2.19
C ARG A 22 6.43 -3.69 1.26
N ALA A 23 6.60 -4.94 0.84
CA ALA A 23 5.54 -5.65 0.15
C ALA A 23 4.65 -6.33 1.18
N ALA A 24 3.33 -6.16 1.08
CA ALA A 24 2.38 -7.04 1.73
C ALA A 24 1.80 -7.95 0.64
N THR A 25 1.82 -9.26 0.83
CA THR A 25 0.94 -10.09 0.00
C THR A 25 -0.50 -9.76 0.42
N TYR A 26 -1.40 -9.59 -0.52
CA TYR A 26 -2.83 -9.52 -0.23
C TYR A 26 -3.46 -10.75 -0.90
N SER A 27 -3.55 -11.85 -0.16
CA SER A 27 -3.96 -13.13 -0.74
C SER A 27 -5.17 -13.76 -0.08
N GLY A 28 -6.12 -14.11 -0.95
CA GLY A 28 -7.30 -14.93 -0.68
C GLY A 28 -8.40 -14.69 -1.71
N ILE A 29 -9.56 -15.29 -1.47
CA ILE A 29 -10.73 -15.26 -2.38
C ILE A 29 -11.19 -13.81 -2.68
N SER A 30 -10.84 -12.88 -1.79
CA SER A 30 -11.24 -11.47 -1.78
C SER A 30 -10.49 -10.53 -2.73
N CYS A 31 -9.51 -11.03 -3.49
CA CYS A 31 -8.51 -10.20 -4.17
C CYS A 31 -8.40 -10.53 -5.67
N GLN A 32 -9.48 -11.02 -6.29
CA GLN A 32 -9.46 -11.53 -7.66
C GLN A 32 -9.84 -10.45 -8.66
N VAL A 33 -9.12 -10.36 -9.76
CA VAL A 33 -9.34 -9.36 -10.83
C VAL A 33 -10.16 -9.89 -12.01
N ASN A 34 -10.49 -11.19 -12.09
CA ASN A 34 -11.34 -11.73 -13.18
C ASN A 34 -12.42 -12.70 -12.68
N GLN A 35 -13.64 -12.53 -13.17
CA GLN A 35 -14.79 -13.41 -12.90
C GLN A 35 -14.71 -14.75 -13.65
N SER A 36 -13.98 -14.81 -14.78
CA SER A 36 -13.77 -16.02 -15.60
C SER A 36 -12.97 -17.11 -14.90
N ASP A 37 -12.19 -16.77 -13.88
CA ASP A 37 -11.48 -17.75 -13.04
C ASP A 37 -12.44 -18.57 -12.16
N TYR A 38 -13.69 -18.10 -12.01
CA TYR A 38 -14.78 -18.81 -11.35
C TYR A 38 -15.57 -19.70 -12.33
N GLY A 39 -15.56 -19.36 -13.62
CA GLY A 39 -16.50 -19.84 -14.63
C GLY A 39 -15.97 -20.88 -15.61
N ASN A 40 -15.15 -21.85 -15.17
CA ASN A 40 -14.97 -23.08 -15.96
C ASN A 40 -14.64 -24.29 -15.08
N THR A 41 -15.67 -24.82 -14.42
CA THR A 41 -15.68 -26.17 -13.85
C THR A 41 -16.51 -27.08 -14.73
N ARG A 42 -15.95 -27.49 -15.87
CA ARG A 42 -16.33 -28.77 -16.50
C ARG A 42 -15.09 -29.61 -16.76
N LYS A 43 -15.02 -30.70 -15.97
CA LYS A 43 -14.26 -31.95 -16.11
C LYS A 43 -12.77 -31.82 -16.49
N GLY A 44 -11.89 -32.00 -15.49
CA GLY A 44 -10.49 -32.36 -15.75
C GLY A 44 -9.59 -32.34 -14.51
N ASN A 45 -9.20 -33.54 -14.06
CA ASN A 45 -8.14 -33.89 -13.09
C ASN A 45 -8.13 -33.31 -11.66
N LYS A 46 -8.49 -34.19 -10.72
CA LYS A 46 -8.20 -34.11 -9.28
C LYS A 46 -6.69 -34.30 -9.07
N ASN A 47 -5.95 -33.26 -8.65
CA ASN A 47 -4.69 -33.32 -7.84
C ASN A 47 -3.76 -32.07 -7.94
N LYS A 48 -4.18 -30.94 -8.50
CA LYS A 48 -3.52 -29.65 -8.22
C LYS A 48 -4.41 -28.84 -7.28
N LYS A 49 -3.91 -28.49 -6.08
CA LYS A 49 -4.50 -27.39 -5.28
C LYS A 49 -4.51 -26.17 -6.20
N LYS A 50 -5.68 -25.77 -6.72
CA LYS A 50 -5.80 -24.56 -7.54
C LYS A 50 -5.35 -23.39 -6.66
N GLU A 51 -4.24 -22.74 -7.02
CA GLU A 51 -3.86 -21.47 -6.40
C GLU A 51 -5.00 -20.49 -6.62
N VAL A 52 -5.54 -19.96 -5.53
CA VAL A 52 -6.55 -18.91 -5.58
C VAL A 52 -5.84 -17.66 -6.10
N PRO A 53 -6.25 -17.05 -7.23
CA PRO A 53 -5.62 -15.84 -7.73
C PRO A 53 -5.65 -14.76 -6.65
N SER A 54 -4.48 -14.22 -6.31
CA SER A 54 -4.30 -13.19 -5.29
C SER A 54 -3.60 -11.99 -5.88
N LEU A 55 -4.13 -10.80 -5.64
CA LEU A 55 -3.49 -9.53 -6.02
C LEU A 55 -2.42 -9.15 -4.98
N LYS A 56 -1.14 -9.13 -5.33
CA LYS A 56 -0.09 -8.70 -4.39
C LYS A 56 0.12 -7.19 -4.46
N ILE A 57 -0.06 -6.51 -3.32
CA ILE A 57 0.02 -5.05 -3.22
C ILE A 57 1.15 -4.64 -2.28
N GLY A 58 2.16 -3.93 -2.78
CA GLY A 58 3.24 -3.39 -1.96
C GLY A 58 3.20 -1.87 -1.84
N THR A 59 4.06 -1.35 -0.96
CA THR A 59 4.45 0.06 -0.95
C THR A 59 5.98 0.20 -0.84
N TRP A 60 6.54 1.20 -1.51
CA TRP A 60 7.97 1.48 -1.46
C TRP A 60 8.24 2.99 -1.45
N ASN A 61 8.86 3.48 -0.37
CA ASN A 61 9.54 4.76 -0.40
C ASN A 61 10.89 4.60 -1.14
N VAL A 62 10.96 5.10 -2.38
CA VAL A 62 12.11 4.89 -3.29
C VAL A 62 13.21 5.94 -3.13
N ARG A 63 12.96 7.01 -2.37
CA ARG A 63 13.80 8.20 -2.15
C ARG A 63 14.17 9.01 -3.41
N THR A 64 14.19 8.42 -4.61
CA THR A 64 14.18 9.10 -5.90
C THR A 64 14.10 8.11 -7.07
N MET A 65 13.32 8.44 -8.11
CA MET A 65 13.26 7.70 -9.38
C MET A 65 14.09 8.33 -10.52
N ASN A 66 14.91 9.35 -10.22
CA ASN A 66 15.70 10.05 -11.24
C ASN A 66 16.96 9.30 -11.69
N LYS A 67 17.31 8.19 -11.03
CA LYS A 67 18.47 7.36 -11.39
C LYS A 67 18.01 6.20 -12.30
N PRO A 68 18.60 6.02 -13.51
CA PRO A 68 18.23 4.91 -14.41
C PRO A 68 18.30 3.54 -13.73
N SER A 69 19.34 3.30 -12.92
CA SER A 69 19.51 2.07 -12.15
C SER A 69 18.40 1.79 -11.14
N LYS A 70 17.61 2.80 -10.73
CA LYS A 70 16.46 2.59 -9.84
C LYS A 70 15.26 2.04 -10.58
N ARG A 71 15.08 2.37 -11.86
CA ARG A 71 14.00 1.81 -12.69
C ARG A 71 14.23 0.32 -12.95
N GLU A 72 15.46 -0.05 -13.31
CA GLU A 72 15.84 -1.46 -13.50
C GLU A 72 15.66 -2.28 -12.21
N ASN A 73 16.10 -1.74 -11.07
CA ASN A 73 15.91 -2.39 -9.77
C ASN A 73 14.43 -2.54 -9.40
N LEU A 74 13.56 -1.60 -9.80
CA LEU A 74 12.13 -1.66 -9.54
C LEU A 74 11.49 -2.85 -10.25
N GLU A 75 11.74 -3.01 -11.55
CA GLU A 75 11.25 -4.15 -12.32
C GLU A 75 11.72 -5.48 -11.75
N VAL A 76 13.02 -5.58 -11.43
CA VAL A 76 13.61 -6.80 -10.86
C VAL A 76 12.97 -7.16 -9.51
N GLU A 77 12.77 -6.19 -8.62
CA GLU A 77 12.15 -6.45 -7.31
C GLU A 77 10.65 -6.76 -7.42
N MET A 78 9.92 -6.11 -8.33
CA MET A 78 8.51 -6.43 -8.59
C MET A 78 8.36 -7.85 -9.12
N GLU A 79 9.22 -8.27 -10.05
CA GLU A 79 9.17 -9.61 -10.64
C GLU A 79 9.56 -10.68 -9.61
N LYS A 80 10.68 -10.46 -8.91
CA LYS A 80 11.20 -11.36 -7.87
C LYS A 80 10.19 -11.61 -6.74
N HIS A 81 9.39 -10.61 -6.38
CA HIS A 81 8.38 -10.72 -5.34
C HIS A 81 6.96 -11.00 -5.88
N ASN A 82 6.82 -11.06 -7.22
CA ASN A 82 5.56 -11.22 -7.94
C ASN A 82 4.52 -10.19 -7.46
N ILE A 83 4.92 -8.92 -7.36
CA ILE A 83 4.06 -7.80 -6.96
C ILE A 83 3.21 -7.39 -8.16
N ASP A 84 1.90 -7.27 -7.96
CA ASP A 84 0.97 -6.89 -9.02
C ASP A 84 0.73 -5.37 -9.06
N ILE A 85 0.65 -4.73 -7.88
CA ILE A 85 0.52 -3.29 -7.70
C ILE A 85 1.50 -2.83 -6.62
N LEU A 86 2.23 -1.76 -6.86
CA LEU A 86 3.17 -1.18 -5.92
C LEU A 86 2.91 0.32 -5.80
N GLY A 87 2.55 0.77 -4.61
CA GLY A 87 2.53 2.19 -4.28
C GLY A 87 3.95 2.72 -4.08
N LEU A 88 4.22 3.92 -4.56
CA LEU A 88 5.53 4.56 -4.51
C LEU A 88 5.43 5.88 -3.76
N GLY A 89 6.41 6.14 -2.90
CA GLY A 89 6.62 7.43 -2.23
C GLY A 89 8.01 8.00 -2.53
N GLU A 90 8.16 9.31 -2.43
CA GLU A 90 9.39 10.05 -2.76
C GLU A 90 9.92 9.81 -4.19
N ILE A 91 9.03 9.85 -5.18
CA ILE A 91 9.42 9.70 -6.60
C ILE A 91 10.34 10.85 -7.05
N ARG A 92 10.07 12.09 -6.56
CA ARG A 92 10.81 13.33 -6.89
C ARG A 92 10.74 13.71 -8.36
N TRP A 93 9.60 13.46 -8.99
CA TRP A 93 9.25 13.92 -10.33
C TRP A 93 8.27 15.09 -10.22
N PRO A 94 8.35 16.11 -11.08
CA PRO A 94 7.41 17.21 -11.08
C PRO A 94 6.14 16.85 -11.86
N GLY A 95 5.03 17.50 -11.50
CA GLY A 95 3.76 17.39 -12.22
C GLY A 95 3.10 16.01 -12.10
N GLU A 96 2.19 15.71 -13.02
CA GLU A 96 1.49 14.43 -13.08
C GLU A 96 1.67 13.78 -14.44
N GLY A 97 1.59 12.45 -14.47
CA GLY A 97 1.73 11.75 -15.73
C GLY A 97 1.64 10.24 -15.61
N GLU A 98 1.65 9.63 -16.78
CA GLU A 98 1.65 8.18 -16.98
C GLU A 98 2.84 7.80 -17.86
N THR A 99 3.50 6.71 -17.53
CA THR A 99 4.60 6.15 -18.30
C THR A 99 4.62 4.63 -18.23
N THR A 100 5.36 4.00 -19.12
CA THR A 100 5.54 2.55 -19.17
C THR A 100 6.96 2.19 -18.82
N ILE A 101 7.13 1.16 -17.98
CA ILE A 101 8.41 0.60 -17.55
C ILE A 101 8.30 -0.90 -17.80
N GLY A 102 8.87 -1.38 -18.90
CA GLY A 102 8.75 -2.79 -19.32
C GLY A 102 7.30 -3.21 -19.51
N ASP A 103 6.86 -4.21 -18.75
CA ASP A 103 5.48 -4.73 -18.71
C ASP A 103 4.60 -4.08 -17.62
N TYR A 104 5.05 -2.95 -17.08
CA TYR A 104 4.37 -2.21 -16.04
C TYR A 104 3.92 -0.82 -16.52
N THR A 105 2.75 -0.42 -16.06
CA THR A 105 2.20 0.94 -16.18
C THR A 105 2.52 1.68 -14.88
N MET A 106 3.06 2.89 -14.99
CA MET A 106 3.37 3.76 -13.85
C MET A 106 2.60 5.07 -13.98
N ILE A 107 1.87 5.43 -12.93
CA ILE A 107 1.15 6.70 -12.81
C ILE A 107 1.67 7.44 -11.59
N TYR A 108 1.91 8.74 -11.72
CA TYR A 108 2.48 9.54 -10.63
C TYR A 108 1.84 10.92 -10.52
N LYS A 109 1.92 11.47 -9.30
CA LYS A 109 1.61 12.84 -8.96
C LYS A 109 2.73 13.40 -8.10
N GLY A 110 3.34 14.46 -8.58
CA GLY A 110 4.38 15.21 -7.90
C GLY A 110 4.04 16.70 -7.82
N GLY A 111 4.83 17.42 -7.04
CA GLY A 111 4.68 18.87 -6.86
C GLY A 111 5.37 19.65 -7.97
N GLU A 112 5.45 20.96 -7.79
CA GLU A 112 6.25 21.83 -8.68
C GLU A 112 7.75 21.59 -8.49
N LYS A 113 8.16 21.34 -7.24
CA LYS A 113 9.54 21.02 -6.87
C LYS A 113 9.78 19.51 -6.88
N LYS A 114 11.00 19.09 -7.23
CA LYS A 114 11.45 17.68 -7.25
C LYS A 114 11.82 17.14 -5.86
N GLU A 115 10.93 17.36 -4.89
CA GLU A 115 11.18 17.03 -3.46
C GLU A 115 10.26 15.92 -2.96
N ARG A 116 9.01 15.91 -3.43
CA ARG A 116 7.95 14.99 -3.03
C ARG A 116 7.52 14.12 -4.21
N GLY A 117 6.38 13.46 -4.11
CA GLY A 117 5.75 12.73 -5.21
C GLY A 117 5.42 11.29 -4.85
N VAL A 118 4.22 10.91 -5.26
CA VAL A 118 3.64 9.58 -5.05
C VAL A 118 3.18 8.99 -6.38
N GLY A 119 3.02 7.69 -6.42
CA GLY A 119 2.55 7.02 -7.62
C GLY A 119 2.18 5.57 -7.39
N PHE A 120 1.67 4.96 -8.45
CA PHE A 120 1.48 3.52 -8.54
C PHE A 120 2.28 3.00 -9.73
N ILE A 121 2.89 1.83 -9.56
CA ILE A 121 3.36 1.00 -10.67
C ILE A 121 2.68 -0.36 -10.58
N PHE A 122 2.15 -0.85 -11.69
CA PHE A 122 1.33 -2.05 -11.72
C PHE A 122 1.45 -2.77 -13.07
N LYS A 123 1.18 -4.07 -13.10
CA LYS A 123 1.29 -4.86 -14.33
C LYS A 123 0.25 -4.40 -15.36
N LYS A 124 0.65 -4.20 -16.63
CA LYS A 124 -0.24 -3.78 -17.73
C LYS A 124 -1.51 -4.63 -17.87
N LYS A 125 -1.45 -5.92 -17.55
CA LYS A 125 -2.63 -6.81 -17.57
C LYS A 125 -3.78 -6.33 -16.68
N LEU A 126 -3.50 -5.45 -15.71
CA LEU A 126 -4.46 -4.85 -14.79
C LEU A 126 -5.10 -3.57 -15.34
N ASP A 127 -4.64 -3.02 -16.46
CA ASP A 127 -5.19 -1.77 -17.02
C ASP A 127 -6.71 -1.87 -17.22
N LYS A 128 -7.18 -3.02 -17.73
CA LYS A 128 -8.61 -3.33 -17.92
C LYS A 128 -9.44 -3.40 -16.62
N ASN A 129 -8.76 -3.51 -15.48
CA ASN A 129 -9.36 -3.60 -14.14
C ASN A 129 -9.35 -2.27 -13.41
N ILE A 130 -8.60 -1.27 -13.88
CA ILE A 130 -8.58 0.06 -13.28
C ILE A 130 -9.94 0.74 -13.57
N ILE A 131 -10.64 1.13 -12.50
CA ILE A 131 -11.89 1.87 -12.60
C ILE A 131 -11.58 3.38 -12.62
N LYS A 132 -10.70 3.83 -11.73
CA LYS A 132 -10.39 5.25 -11.55
C LYS A 132 -9.01 5.43 -10.90
N ILE A 133 -8.29 6.47 -11.34
CA ILE A 133 -7.09 6.98 -10.68
C ILE A 133 -7.38 8.39 -10.16
N ILE A 134 -6.91 8.70 -8.96
CA ILE A 134 -7.19 9.95 -8.24
C ILE A 134 -5.87 10.55 -7.76
N PRO A 135 -5.20 11.37 -8.58
CA PRO A 135 -3.97 12.07 -8.20
C PRO A 135 -4.31 13.31 -7.36
N LYS A 136 -4.54 13.13 -6.06
CA LYS A 136 -5.04 14.20 -5.17
C LYS A 136 -3.98 15.26 -4.87
N SER A 137 -2.77 14.84 -4.52
CA SER A 137 -1.64 15.74 -4.22
C SER A 137 -0.30 15.03 -4.43
N ASP A 138 0.81 15.75 -4.27
CA ASP A 138 2.16 15.16 -4.34
C ASP A 138 2.50 14.24 -3.15
N ARG A 139 1.55 14.07 -2.23
CA ARG A 139 1.60 13.15 -1.08
C ARG A 139 0.55 12.05 -1.12
N ILE A 140 -0.53 12.22 -1.89
CA ILE A 140 -1.67 11.29 -1.89
C ILE A 140 -2.12 10.99 -3.32
N ILE A 141 -2.13 9.71 -3.66
CA ILE A 141 -2.71 9.17 -4.89
C ILE A 141 -3.55 7.94 -4.56
N ALA A 142 -4.71 7.82 -5.19
CA ALA A 142 -5.57 6.66 -5.02
C ALA A 142 -5.91 5.99 -6.35
N MET A 143 -6.19 4.70 -6.27
CA MET A 143 -6.55 3.84 -7.39
C MET A 143 -7.73 2.96 -6.96
N LYS A 144 -8.84 3.05 -7.68
CA LYS A 144 -9.96 2.12 -7.54
C LYS A 144 -9.87 1.06 -8.62
N ILE A 145 -9.84 -0.19 -8.22
CA ILE A 145 -9.75 -1.35 -9.10
C ILE A 145 -10.97 -2.24 -8.95
N ARG A 146 -11.40 -2.81 -10.08
CA ARG A 146 -12.42 -3.83 -10.11
C ARG A 146 -11.87 -5.12 -9.56
N SER A 147 -12.43 -5.58 -8.45
CA SER A 147 -12.06 -6.85 -7.82
C SER A 147 -13.29 -7.61 -7.33
N TYR A 148 -13.12 -8.90 -7.09
CA TYR A 148 -14.16 -9.77 -6.53
C TYR A 148 -13.79 -10.15 -5.09
N PRO A 149 -14.77 -10.18 -4.15
CA PRO A 149 -16.22 -9.97 -4.34
C PRO A 149 -16.65 -8.51 -4.43
N VAL A 150 -15.76 -7.58 -4.09
CA VAL A 150 -16.03 -6.13 -4.06
C VAL A 150 -14.86 -5.38 -4.67
N ASP A 151 -15.11 -4.19 -5.20
CA ASP A 151 -14.06 -3.30 -5.70
C ASP A 151 -13.08 -2.95 -4.57
N THR A 152 -11.81 -2.72 -4.94
CA THR A 152 -10.77 -2.33 -4.00
C THR A 152 -10.31 -0.91 -4.29
N LEU A 153 -10.29 -0.06 -3.27
CA LEU A 153 -9.72 1.28 -3.28
C LEU A 153 -8.36 1.24 -2.58
N ILE A 154 -7.29 1.55 -3.30
CA ILE A 154 -5.92 1.59 -2.76
C ILE A 154 -5.50 3.05 -2.70
N ILE A 155 -5.10 3.53 -1.54
CA ILE A 155 -4.61 4.89 -1.32
C ILE A 155 -3.13 4.79 -0.94
N GLN A 156 -2.24 5.37 -1.73
CA GLN A 156 -0.83 5.52 -1.41
C GLN A 156 -0.60 6.88 -0.78
N VAL A 157 -0.01 6.89 0.43
CA VAL A 157 0.27 8.10 1.21
C VAL A 157 1.76 8.29 1.45
N TYR A 158 2.17 9.55 1.48
CA TYR A 158 3.46 10.00 2.00
C TYR A 158 3.21 11.17 2.97
N MET A 159 2.91 10.83 4.22
CA MET A 159 2.53 11.80 5.24
C MET A 159 3.66 12.79 5.51
N PRO A 160 3.37 14.04 5.89
CA PRO A 160 4.39 14.99 6.32
C PRO A 160 5.24 14.44 7.47
N THR A 161 6.49 14.89 7.56
CA THR A 161 7.41 14.49 8.63
C THR A 161 7.02 15.15 9.96
N SER A 162 7.64 14.74 11.06
CA SER A 162 7.43 15.37 12.37
C SER A 162 7.84 16.85 12.42
N GLU A 163 8.67 17.30 11.48
CA GLU A 163 9.11 18.69 11.36
C GLU A 163 8.16 19.56 10.51
N ALA A 164 7.18 18.95 9.84
CA ALA A 164 6.20 19.68 9.06
C ALA A 164 5.12 20.31 9.96
N ASP A 165 4.56 21.42 9.49
CA ASP A 165 3.48 22.13 10.16
C ASP A 165 2.25 21.24 10.35
N ASP A 166 1.51 21.45 11.43
CA ASP A 166 0.31 20.67 11.73
C ASP A 166 -0.80 20.85 10.68
N GLU A 167 -0.86 22.03 10.07
CA GLU A 167 -1.77 22.33 8.95
C GLU A 167 -1.52 21.39 7.76
N ASP A 168 -0.25 21.13 7.42
CA ASP A 168 0.16 20.23 6.34
C ASP A 168 -0.31 18.78 6.63
N VAL A 169 -0.31 18.39 7.90
CA VAL A 169 -0.77 17.07 8.35
C VAL A 169 -2.29 16.98 8.34
N GLU A 170 -2.99 17.99 8.83
CA GLU A 170 -4.46 18.06 8.81
C GLU A 170 -5.01 18.03 7.40
N GLU A 171 -4.42 18.80 6.48
CA GLU A 171 -4.82 18.80 5.08
C GLU A 171 -4.60 17.42 4.44
N ALA A 172 -3.51 16.72 4.79
CA ALA A 172 -3.30 15.35 4.31
C ALA A 172 -4.39 14.37 4.81
N TYR A 173 -4.77 14.43 6.09
CA TYR A 173 -5.87 13.61 6.62
C TYR A 173 -7.19 13.93 5.91
N LYS A 174 -7.55 15.21 5.80
CA LYS A 174 -8.75 15.66 5.11
C LYS A 174 -8.81 15.15 3.66
N GLN A 175 -7.70 15.19 2.93
CA GLN A 175 -7.62 14.66 1.57
C GLN A 175 -7.85 13.14 1.51
N ILE A 176 -7.38 12.38 2.49
CA ILE A 176 -7.66 10.94 2.60
C ILE A 176 -9.15 10.71 2.86
N GLU A 177 -9.73 11.45 3.81
CA GLU A 177 -11.15 11.36 4.18
C GLU A 177 -12.06 11.66 2.99
N GLU A 178 -11.79 12.73 2.24
CA GLU A 178 -12.52 13.07 1.01
C GLU A 178 -12.49 11.91 -0.02
N ILE A 179 -11.34 11.26 -0.20
CA ILE A 179 -11.22 10.11 -1.11
C ILE A 179 -12.06 8.93 -0.62
N LEU A 180 -12.02 8.63 0.68
CA LEU A 180 -12.81 7.56 1.30
C LEU A 180 -14.30 7.84 1.19
N ASP A 181 -14.72 9.08 1.44
CA ASP A 181 -16.10 9.50 1.39
C ASP A 181 -16.71 9.46 -0.01
N GLU A 182 -15.92 9.79 -1.03
CA GLU A 182 -16.38 9.79 -2.42
C GLU A 182 -16.27 8.40 -3.08
N ASN A 183 -15.26 7.61 -2.73
CA ASN A 183 -14.90 6.42 -3.52
C ASN A 183 -14.91 5.11 -2.72
N GLY A 184 -14.88 5.19 -1.38
CA GLY A 184 -14.84 4.06 -0.45
C GLY A 184 -16.18 3.66 0.16
N LYS A 185 -17.27 4.40 -0.12
CA LYS A 185 -18.62 4.05 0.37
C LYS A 185 -19.20 2.81 -0.32
N GLY A 186 -20.08 2.12 0.40
CA GLY A 186 -20.80 0.94 -0.08
C GLY A 186 -19.97 -0.35 0.01
N GLN A 187 -20.18 -1.26 -0.95
CA GLN A 187 -19.40 -2.50 -1.04
C GLN A 187 -18.06 -2.25 -1.73
N VAL A 188 -17.16 -1.54 -1.03
CA VAL A 188 -15.79 -1.28 -1.47
C VAL A 188 -14.84 -1.60 -0.33
N ARG A 189 -13.73 -2.27 -0.65
CA ARG A 189 -12.65 -2.51 0.29
C ARG A 189 -11.59 -1.44 0.13
N SER A 190 -11.30 -0.69 1.17
CA SER A 190 -10.22 0.31 1.17
C SER A 190 -8.93 -0.23 1.80
N LEU A 191 -7.80 0.08 1.19
CA LEU A 191 -6.45 -0.18 1.67
C LEU A 191 -5.66 1.12 1.64
N ILE A 192 -5.16 1.58 2.79
CA ILE A 192 -4.29 2.75 2.87
C ILE A 192 -2.87 2.26 3.14
N ILE A 193 -2.01 2.44 2.15
CA ILE A 193 -0.61 2.00 2.15
C ILE A 193 0.28 3.23 2.05
N GLY A 194 1.55 3.09 2.41
CA GLY A 194 2.50 4.19 2.30
C GLY A 194 3.33 4.41 3.55
N ASP A 195 3.90 5.60 3.60
CA ASP A 195 4.67 6.08 4.72
C ASP A 195 3.83 7.06 5.53
N TRP A 196 3.51 6.68 6.76
CA TRP A 196 2.70 7.47 7.67
C TRP A 196 3.53 8.40 8.55
N ASN A 197 4.86 8.30 8.54
CA ASN A 197 5.75 9.07 9.42
C ASN A 197 5.31 9.07 10.90
N SER A 198 4.77 7.93 11.37
CA SER A 198 4.21 7.78 12.71
C SER A 198 4.74 6.54 13.42
N VAL A 199 4.75 6.60 14.75
CA VAL A 199 5.13 5.49 15.62
C VAL A 199 3.96 5.23 16.55
N VAL A 200 3.30 4.08 16.40
CA VAL A 200 2.09 3.72 17.17
C VAL A 200 2.40 3.02 18.49
N GLY A 201 3.66 2.67 18.72
CA GLY A 201 4.14 2.06 19.96
C GLY A 201 3.87 0.56 20.09
N GLU A 202 4.46 -0.04 21.12
CA GLU A 202 4.19 -1.43 21.53
C GLU A 202 2.87 -1.54 22.32
N GLY A 203 2.21 -2.70 22.23
CA GLY A 203 0.98 -3.00 22.96
C GLY A 203 -0.26 -3.00 22.06
N ARG A 204 -1.23 -3.82 22.46
CA ARG A 204 -2.51 -3.96 21.76
C ARG A 204 -3.48 -2.88 22.20
N GLU A 205 -4.20 -2.32 21.23
CA GLU A 205 -5.29 -1.39 21.46
C GLU A 205 -6.50 -1.81 20.64
N GLY A 206 -7.48 -2.42 21.33
CA GLY A 206 -8.71 -2.91 20.72
C GLY A 206 -8.48 -3.82 19.51
N ASN A 207 -9.14 -3.46 18.41
CA ASN A 207 -8.99 -4.03 17.07
C ASN A 207 -8.10 -3.16 16.16
N ILE A 208 -7.61 -2.00 16.63
CA ILE A 208 -6.85 -1.04 15.83
C ILE A 208 -5.37 -1.43 15.79
N VAL A 209 -4.74 -1.56 16.96
CA VAL A 209 -3.31 -1.86 17.11
C VAL A 209 -3.12 -3.28 17.64
N GLY A 210 -2.29 -4.07 16.95
CA GLY A 210 -1.94 -5.43 17.33
C GLY A 210 -0.77 -5.49 18.33
N ASN A 211 -0.45 -6.71 18.79
CA ASN A 211 0.53 -6.93 19.86
C ASN A 211 1.99 -6.57 19.50
N TYR A 212 2.31 -6.42 18.21
CA TYR A 212 3.68 -6.38 17.67
C TYR A 212 4.07 -5.02 17.10
N GLY A 213 3.50 -3.94 17.64
CA GLY A 213 4.00 -2.59 17.38
C GLY A 213 5.46 -2.40 17.85
N TYR A 214 6.04 -1.24 17.56
CA TYR A 214 7.44 -0.95 17.87
C TYR A 214 7.60 0.46 18.44
N GLY A 215 8.51 0.59 19.41
CA GLY A 215 8.90 1.88 19.97
C GLY A 215 7.88 2.44 20.96
N ARG A 216 8.05 3.72 21.28
CA ARG A 216 7.10 4.49 22.10
C ARG A 216 6.21 5.30 21.15
N ARG A 217 4.90 5.28 21.43
CA ARG A 217 3.94 6.06 20.65
C ARG A 217 4.31 7.54 20.65
N ASN A 218 4.26 8.16 19.47
CA ASN A 218 4.41 9.61 19.30
C ASN A 218 3.06 10.25 18.94
N GLU A 219 2.98 11.59 18.95
CA GLU A 219 1.75 12.35 18.66
C GLU A 219 1.16 12.01 17.28
N ARG A 220 2.02 11.82 16.26
CA ARG A 220 1.58 11.37 14.92
C ARG A 220 0.98 9.96 14.97
N GLY A 221 1.46 9.11 15.87
CA GLY A 221 0.94 7.78 16.15
C GLY A 221 -0.43 7.82 16.82
N ASP A 222 -0.64 8.73 17.80
CA ASP A 222 -1.96 8.94 18.41
C ASP A 222 -2.99 9.35 17.36
N LYS A 223 -2.65 10.32 16.49
CA LYS A 223 -3.53 10.78 15.41
C LYS A 223 -3.90 9.66 14.42
N LEU A 224 -2.93 8.78 14.10
CA LEU A 224 -3.20 7.61 13.25
C LEU A 224 -4.15 6.61 13.93
N VAL A 225 -3.97 6.35 15.22
CA VAL A 225 -4.85 5.44 15.98
C VAL A 225 -6.27 6.01 16.07
N GLU A 226 -6.41 7.31 16.33
CA GLU A 226 -7.70 8.00 16.34
C GLU A 226 -8.40 7.90 14.98
N PHE A 227 -7.70 8.24 13.89
CA PHE A 227 -8.22 8.11 12.53
C PHE A 227 -8.67 6.67 12.23
N CYS A 228 -7.86 5.69 12.60
CA CYS A 228 -8.24 4.28 12.41
C CYS A 228 -9.47 3.90 13.24
N GLY A 229 -9.62 4.42 14.46
CA GLY A 229 -10.81 4.20 15.28
C GLY A 229 -12.08 4.82 14.69
N GLN A 230 -11.97 5.99 14.07
CA GLN A 230 -13.11 6.68 13.44
C GLN A 230 -13.65 5.93 12.21
N TYR A 231 -12.76 5.33 11.42
CA TYR A 231 -13.09 4.65 10.16
C TYR A 231 -13.09 3.10 10.25
N ASP A 232 -13.00 2.54 11.46
CA ASP A 232 -12.91 1.09 11.73
C ASP A 232 -11.77 0.39 10.95
N TYR A 233 -10.61 1.05 10.87
CA TYR A 233 -9.39 0.48 10.33
C TYR A 233 -8.53 -0.18 11.41
N TRP A 234 -7.70 -1.12 10.97
CA TRP A 234 -6.65 -1.70 11.78
C TRP A 234 -5.27 -1.52 11.14
N ILE A 235 -4.26 -1.33 11.98
CA ILE A 235 -2.88 -1.08 11.57
C ILE A 235 -2.18 -2.42 11.35
N SER A 236 -2.41 -3.00 10.16
CA SER A 236 -1.93 -4.32 9.75
C SER A 236 -0.52 -4.70 10.22
N ASN A 237 0.48 -3.82 10.08
CA ASN A 237 1.88 -4.11 10.44
C ASN A 237 2.08 -4.46 11.93
N THR A 238 1.19 -4.06 12.82
CA THR A 238 1.28 -4.33 14.27
C THR A 238 0.69 -5.68 14.68
N TRP A 239 0.00 -6.37 13.77
CA TRP A 239 -0.68 -7.64 14.05
C TRP A 239 0.17 -8.88 13.78
N PHE A 240 1.36 -8.70 13.18
CA PHE A 240 2.23 -9.82 12.81
C PHE A 240 3.56 -9.75 13.55
N GLU A 241 3.96 -10.87 14.12
CA GLU A 241 5.29 -11.00 14.71
C GLU A 241 6.35 -10.92 13.60
N GLN A 242 7.15 -9.86 13.63
CA GLN A 242 8.34 -9.72 12.81
C GLN A 242 9.58 -9.72 13.70
N PRO A 243 10.71 -10.30 13.27
CA PRO A 243 11.98 -10.15 14.00
C PRO A 243 12.29 -8.67 14.23
N LYS A 244 12.64 -8.26 15.47
CA LYS A 244 12.80 -6.85 15.87
C LYS A 244 13.63 -5.99 14.89
N ARG A 245 14.64 -6.58 14.23
CA ARG A 245 15.46 -5.92 13.17
C ARG A 245 14.68 -5.48 11.91
N ARG A 246 13.42 -5.89 11.76
CA ARG A 246 12.56 -5.65 10.59
C ARG A 246 11.39 -4.70 10.88
N LEU A 247 11.21 -4.26 12.13
CA LEU A 247 10.09 -3.42 12.55
C LEU A 247 10.28 -1.93 12.19
N TYR A 248 11.52 -1.44 12.07
CA TYR A 248 11.83 -0.03 11.77
C TYR A 248 12.08 0.25 10.27
N THR A 249 11.59 1.39 9.78
CA THR A 249 11.85 1.96 8.43
C THR A 249 13.11 2.83 8.38
N TRP A 250 13.61 3.30 9.52
CA TRP A 250 14.77 4.19 9.58
C TRP A 250 15.52 4.02 10.91
N LYS A 251 16.85 4.18 10.86
CA LYS A 251 17.72 4.23 12.05
C LYS A 251 18.48 5.55 11.97
N ASN A 252 18.39 6.35 13.04
CA ASN A 252 19.10 7.62 13.14
C ASN A 252 20.61 7.36 12.94
N PRO A 253 21.30 8.04 11.99
CA PRO A 253 22.75 7.99 11.95
C PRO A 253 23.26 8.69 13.21
N GLY A 254 23.89 7.91 14.08
CA GLY A 254 24.69 8.48 15.17
C GLY A 254 25.94 9.15 14.64
#